data_AF-A0A925XA43-F1
#
_entry.id   AF-A0A925XA43-F1
#
_cell.length_a   1.000
_cell.length_b   1.000
_cell.length_c   1.000
_cell.angle_alpha   90.00
_cell.angle_beta   90.00
_cell.angle_gamma   90.00
#
_symmetry.space_group_name_H-M   'P 1'
#
loop_
_entity.id
_entity.type
_entity.pdbx_description
1 polymer ?
#
loop_
_entity_poly.entity_id
_entity_poly.type
_entity_poly.pdbx_seq_one_letter_code
_entity_poly.pdbx_strand_id
1 'polypeptide(L)'
;MPFKIALLTLIFLLLLFACGSKSSDPMPSLTARDTVFVKTNGFFIAHYTYTDLQNNADFGSFSFEGVVQDAALDEISGIAASRTNPDKLWVEEDSKNENKIYLLDRHGLTLGSFALKNAFNIDWEDMAIGGGIKENQSYIYLGDVGNNYSLFPIRSIYRIPEPVLSGKTIPVNETISAFDKLDFKYPDGIKDCETLLIDPLTKDLYLVSKEENQAVVYWFPFPQEASKFTVLGKIGVLPLGQICAGDISSDGKEILLKDYGTVY
;
A
#
# COMPACT_ATOMS: atom_id res chain seq x y z
N MET A 1 5.02 -27.93 1.68
CA MET A 1 5.91 -26.93 1.06
C MET A 1 5.83 -25.69 1.92
N PRO A 2 6.92 -25.30 2.60
CA PRO A 2 6.84 -24.34 3.68
C PRO A 2 6.73 -22.91 3.15
N PHE A 3 5.79 -22.16 3.73
CA PHE A 3 5.54 -20.75 3.53
C PHE A 3 6.78 -19.93 3.87
N LYS A 4 7.30 -19.15 2.92
CA LYS A 4 8.23 -18.05 3.20
C LYS A 4 7.38 -16.80 3.44
N ILE A 5 7.13 -16.50 4.71
CA ILE A 5 6.53 -15.24 5.17
C ILE A 5 7.69 -14.27 5.36
N ALA A 6 7.84 -13.27 4.50
CA ALA A 6 8.85 -12.22 4.71
C ALA A 6 8.33 -11.04 5.55
N LEU A 7 7.04 -11.02 5.91
CA LEU A 7 6.48 -10.03 6.84
C LEU A 7 6.77 -10.33 8.34
N LEU A 8 7.70 -11.24 8.63
CA LEU A 8 8.11 -11.58 10.00
C LEU A 8 9.62 -11.44 10.23
N THR A 9 10.29 -10.58 9.43
CA THR A 9 11.74 -10.38 9.53
C THR A 9 12.10 -8.96 9.96
N LEU A 10 11.44 -8.47 11.01
CA LEU A 10 11.96 -7.38 11.85
C LEU A 10 11.96 -7.73 13.35
N ILE A 11 11.92 -9.03 13.71
CA ILE A 11 12.36 -9.53 15.01
C ILE A 11 13.03 -10.87 14.79
N PHE A 12 14.24 -10.89 14.23
CA PHE A 12 15.22 -11.95 14.49
C PHE A 12 16.56 -11.57 13.84
N LEU A 13 17.44 -10.97 14.63
CA LEU A 13 18.86 -10.99 14.33
C LEU A 13 19.66 -11.11 15.63
N LEU A 14 19.95 -12.35 16.06
CA LEU A 14 21.29 -12.72 16.54
C LEU A 14 21.52 -14.24 16.46
N LEU A 15 22.25 -14.59 15.39
CA LEU A 15 23.31 -15.58 15.25
C LEU A 15 23.06 -17.10 15.41
N LEU A 16 23.35 -17.75 14.28
CA LEU A 16 23.69 -19.16 14.03
C LEU A 16 24.75 -19.72 14.99
N PHE A 17 24.57 -20.95 15.48
CA PHE A 17 25.39 -22.13 15.15
C PHE A 17 24.88 -23.39 15.86
N ALA A 18 25.01 -24.52 15.15
CA ALA A 18 25.04 -25.91 15.60
C ALA A 18 23.72 -26.64 15.95
N CYS A 19 23.56 -27.79 15.27
CA CYS A 19 22.79 -28.95 15.70
C CYS A 19 22.89 -29.19 17.23
N GLY A 20 21.75 -29.40 17.87
CA GLY A 20 21.70 -29.91 19.25
C GLY A 20 20.36 -29.62 19.88
N SER A 21 19.65 -30.68 20.24
CA SER A 21 18.32 -30.65 20.84
C SER A 21 18.32 -30.06 22.25
N LYS A 22 17.16 -29.46 22.60
CA LYS A 22 16.71 -28.92 23.89
C LYS A 22 17.14 -27.48 24.19
N SER A 23 16.22 -26.52 23.99
CA SER A 23 16.26 -25.22 24.67
C SER A 23 15.06 -25.10 25.61
N SER A 24 15.35 -25.17 26.91
CA SER A 24 14.54 -24.58 27.96
C SER A 24 15.25 -23.29 28.36
N ASP A 25 15.20 -22.29 27.50
CA ASP A 25 15.63 -20.94 27.84
C ASP A 25 14.41 -20.13 28.28
N PRO A 26 14.54 -19.30 29.33
CA PRO A 26 13.42 -18.53 29.84
C PRO A 26 13.01 -17.46 28.83
N MET A 27 11.71 -17.37 28.59
CA MET A 27 11.11 -16.25 27.86
C MET A 27 11.58 -14.91 28.49
N PRO A 28 11.98 -13.92 27.68
CA PRO A 28 12.18 -12.57 28.18
C PRO A 28 10.92 -12.11 28.91
N SER A 29 11.08 -11.48 30.07
CA SER A 29 9.94 -11.03 30.85
C SER A 29 9.13 -10.02 30.04
N LEU A 30 7.88 -10.39 29.74
CA LEU A 30 6.88 -9.50 29.17
C LEU A 30 6.65 -8.36 30.17
N THR A 31 7.23 -7.20 29.89
CA THR A 31 6.74 -5.96 30.52
C THR A 31 5.46 -5.54 29.80
N ALA A 32 4.56 -4.85 30.50
CA ALA A 32 3.18 -4.58 30.06
C ALA A 32 3.05 -3.61 28.84
N ARG A 33 4.02 -3.58 27.92
CA ARG A 33 4.20 -2.54 26.89
C ARG A 33 4.41 -3.07 25.46
N ASP A 34 4.37 -4.38 25.25
CA ASP A 34 4.54 -4.96 23.91
C ASP A 34 3.20 -5.12 23.21
N THR A 35 3.11 -4.73 21.94
CA THR A 35 1.99 -5.07 21.07
C THR A 35 1.77 -6.59 21.10
N VAL A 36 0.63 -7.03 21.62
CA VAL A 36 0.33 -8.46 21.72
C VAL A 36 -0.33 -8.88 20.42
N PHE A 37 0.41 -9.62 19.59
CA PHE A 37 -0.15 -10.28 18.41
C PHE A 37 -0.74 -11.64 18.81
N VAL A 38 -2.06 -11.72 18.88
CA VAL A 38 -2.76 -12.99 19.16
C VAL A 38 -3.18 -13.62 17.84
N LYS A 39 -2.65 -14.82 17.55
CA LYS A 39 -3.11 -15.58 16.39
C LYS A 39 -4.48 -16.19 16.67
N THR A 40 -5.49 -15.76 15.92
CA THR A 40 -6.87 -16.24 16.01
C THR A 40 -7.33 -16.67 14.63
N ASN A 41 -7.87 -17.89 14.49
CA ASN A 41 -8.43 -18.39 13.22
C ASN A 41 -7.51 -18.23 11.99
N GLY A 42 -6.19 -18.33 12.18
CA GLY A 42 -5.21 -18.26 11.08
C GLY A 42 -4.67 -16.86 10.76
N PHE A 43 -5.18 -15.79 11.39
CA PHE A 43 -4.68 -14.41 11.24
C PHE A 43 -4.24 -13.83 12.58
N PHE A 44 -3.51 -12.72 12.57
CA PHE A 44 -3.05 -12.04 13.78
C PHE A 44 -4.00 -10.92 14.18
N ILE A 45 -4.26 -10.76 15.47
CA ILE A 45 -4.96 -9.59 16.01
C ILE A 45 -3.92 -8.82 16.81
N ALA A 46 -3.68 -7.56 16.43
CA ALA A 46 -2.81 -6.68 17.19
C ALA A 46 -3.61 -6.06 18.34
N HIS A 47 -3.13 -6.23 19.56
CA HIS A 47 -3.65 -5.54 20.73
C HIS A 47 -2.60 -4.56 21.25
N TYR A 48 -2.86 -3.26 21.09
CA TYR A 48 -2.10 -2.18 21.72
C TYR A 48 -3.02 -0.99 21.99
N THR A 49 -2.71 -0.21 23.03
CA THR A 49 -3.34 1.10 23.21
C THR A 49 -2.65 2.06 22.27
N TYR A 50 -3.39 2.75 21.40
CA TYR A 50 -2.79 3.72 20.50
C TYR A 50 -1.95 4.78 21.24
N THR A 51 -2.39 5.24 22.41
CA THR A 51 -1.66 6.20 23.25
C THR A 51 -0.32 5.69 23.78
N ASP A 52 -0.06 4.40 23.68
CA ASP A 52 1.20 3.78 24.08
C ASP A 52 2.22 3.73 22.92
N LEU A 53 1.81 4.05 21.68
CA LEU A 53 2.73 4.22 20.57
C LEU A 53 3.64 5.42 20.83
N GLN A 54 4.95 5.19 20.71
CA GLN A 54 5.93 6.25 20.83
C GLN A 54 6.11 6.95 19.49
N ASN A 55 6.34 8.27 19.52
CA ASN A 55 6.79 8.99 18.35
C ASN A 55 8.08 8.36 17.83
N ASN A 56 8.07 7.92 16.58
CA ASN A 56 9.26 7.41 15.94
C ASN A 56 10.21 8.59 15.62
N ALA A 57 11.43 8.54 16.17
CA ALA A 57 12.45 9.57 15.96
C ALA A 57 13.17 9.44 14.60
N ASP A 58 12.96 8.34 13.88
CA ASP A 58 13.55 8.09 12.56
C ASP A 58 12.87 8.91 11.46
N PHE A 59 11.62 9.35 11.68
CA PHE A 59 10.91 10.25 10.79
C PHE A 59 11.13 11.71 11.17
N GLY A 60 11.43 12.53 10.16
CA GLY A 60 11.53 13.98 10.32
C GLY A 60 10.18 14.63 10.67
N SER A 61 10.24 15.87 11.13
CA SER A 61 9.01 16.67 11.28
C SER A 61 8.37 16.94 9.92
N PHE A 62 7.05 17.16 9.91
CA PHE A 62 6.31 17.61 8.74
C PHE A 62 7.04 18.78 8.04
N SER A 63 7.20 18.68 6.72
CA SER A 63 7.75 19.71 5.85
C SER A 63 6.69 20.10 4.82
N PHE A 64 6.42 21.40 4.70
CA PHE A 64 5.56 21.90 3.63
C PHE A 64 6.37 22.02 2.35
N GLU A 65 5.93 21.32 1.30
CA GLU A 65 6.66 21.23 0.02
C GLU A 65 6.04 22.10 -1.10
N GLY A 66 4.73 22.35 -1.07
CA GLY A 66 4.04 23.14 -2.08
C GLY A 66 2.53 23.01 -2.03
N VAL A 67 1.87 23.60 -3.03
CA VAL A 67 0.41 23.51 -3.24
C VAL A 67 0.19 23.01 -4.65
N VAL A 68 -0.70 22.03 -4.82
CA VAL A 68 -1.14 21.58 -6.14
C VAL A 68 -1.80 22.75 -6.87
N GLN A 69 -1.28 23.08 -8.05
CA GLN A 69 -1.66 24.30 -8.79
C GLN A 69 -2.78 24.05 -9.80
N ASP A 70 -2.99 22.78 -10.17
CA ASP A 70 -4.02 22.37 -11.12
C ASP A 70 -5.36 22.26 -10.40
N ALA A 71 -6.28 23.17 -10.71
CA ALA A 71 -7.59 23.21 -10.09
C ALA A 71 -8.50 22.03 -10.50
N ALA A 72 -8.09 21.22 -11.49
CA ALA A 72 -8.77 19.97 -11.83
C ALA A 72 -8.32 18.79 -10.96
N LEU A 73 -7.36 19.00 -10.05
CA LEU A 73 -6.93 18.03 -9.06
C LEU A 73 -7.42 18.45 -7.67
N ASP A 74 -8.72 18.29 -7.41
CA ASP A 74 -9.41 18.77 -6.21
C ASP A 74 -9.82 17.65 -5.24
N GLU A 75 -9.66 16.38 -5.62
CA GLU A 75 -9.97 15.17 -4.85
C GLU A 75 -8.85 14.11 -4.94
N ILE A 76 -7.58 14.53 -4.85
CA ILE A 76 -6.44 13.58 -4.77
C ILE A 76 -6.63 12.63 -3.59
N SER A 77 -6.74 11.33 -3.85
CA SER A 77 -6.86 10.28 -2.83
C SER A 77 -5.53 9.55 -2.62
N GLY A 78 -4.92 9.04 -3.69
CA GLY A 78 -3.62 8.38 -3.68
C GLY A 78 -2.42 9.23 -4.09
N ILE A 79 -1.26 8.98 -3.47
CA ILE A 79 0.03 9.59 -3.84
C ILE A 79 1.20 8.61 -3.66
N ALA A 80 2.15 8.60 -4.59
CA ALA A 80 3.38 7.82 -4.46
C ALA A 80 4.60 8.50 -5.07
N ALA A 81 5.76 8.37 -4.41
CA ALA A 81 7.02 8.90 -4.92
C ALA A 81 7.51 8.09 -6.13
N SER A 82 7.77 8.79 -7.25
CA SER A 82 8.21 8.16 -8.49
C SER A 82 9.59 7.53 -8.33
N ARG A 83 9.77 6.31 -8.87
CA ARG A 83 11.08 5.63 -8.93
C ARG A 83 11.79 5.85 -10.26
N THR A 84 11.05 6.06 -11.36
CA THR A 84 11.64 6.31 -12.69
C THR A 84 11.83 7.78 -13.03
N ASN A 85 11.13 8.69 -12.33
CA ASN A 85 11.22 10.14 -12.51
C ASN A 85 11.63 10.78 -11.17
N PRO A 86 12.94 10.95 -10.90
CA PRO A 86 13.41 11.48 -9.63
C PRO A 86 12.74 12.81 -9.22
N ASP A 87 12.48 12.96 -7.92
CA ASP A 87 11.87 14.14 -7.29
C ASP A 87 10.42 14.46 -7.75
N LYS A 88 9.72 13.48 -8.34
CA LYS A 88 8.34 13.59 -8.82
C LYS A 88 7.38 12.71 -8.03
N LEU A 89 6.11 13.09 -8.04
CA LEU A 89 5.04 12.45 -7.28
C LEU A 89 3.92 12.04 -8.25
N TRP A 90 3.57 10.76 -8.24
CA TRP A 90 2.37 10.29 -8.92
C TRP A 90 1.17 10.52 -8.01
N VAL A 91 0.07 10.99 -8.59
CA VAL A 91 -1.21 11.18 -7.89
C VAL A 91 -2.36 10.70 -8.75
N GLU A 92 -3.49 10.41 -8.10
CA GLU A 92 -4.75 10.03 -8.71
C GLU A 92 -5.90 10.69 -7.94
N GLU A 93 -7.05 10.82 -8.60
CA GLU A 93 -8.25 11.45 -8.07
C GLU A 93 -9.31 10.38 -7.75
N ASP A 94 -10.04 10.59 -6.66
CA ASP A 94 -11.13 9.71 -6.20
C ASP A 94 -12.22 9.51 -7.30
N SER A 95 -13.12 8.57 -7.06
CA SER A 95 -14.32 8.25 -7.82
C SER A 95 -15.02 9.45 -8.45
N LYS A 96 -15.64 9.22 -9.61
CA LYS A 96 -16.32 10.22 -10.46
C LYS A 96 -15.38 11.18 -11.20
N ASN A 97 -14.09 11.17 -10.91
CA ASN A 97 -13.09 11.87 -11.71
C ASN A 97 -12.65 11.05 -12.94
N GLU A 98 -11.82 11.66 -13.77
CA GLU A 98 -11.31 11.02 -14.98
C GLU A 98 -10.44 9.80 -14.66
N ASN A 99 -10.38 8.84 -15.57
CA ASN A 99 -9.55 7.65 -15.45
C ASN A 99 -8.07 7.94 -15.76
N LYS A 100 -7.49 8.92 -15.07
CA LYS A 100 -6.14 9.44 -15.27
C LYS A 100 -5.33 9.36 -13.99
N ILE A 101 -4.04 9.11 -14.17
CA ILE A 101 -3.03 9.42 -13.16
C ILE A 101 -2.22 10.63 -13.62
N TYR A 102 -1.68 11.37 -12.68
CA TYR A 102 -0.96 12.60 -12.93
C TYR A 102 0.43 12.53 -12.31
N LEU A 103 1.40 13.17 -12.96
CA LEU A 103 2.74 13.31 -12.41
C LEU A 103 2.96 14.77 -12.05
N LEU A 104 3.26 15.03 -10.79
CA LEU A 104 3.56 16.34 -10.25
C LEU A 104 5.06 16.46 -9.96
N ASP A 105 5.58 17.68 -9.96
CA ASP A 105 6.79 17.95 -9.18
C ASP A 105 6.47 18.08 -7.68
N ARG A 106 7.52 18.07 -6.85
CA ARG A 106 7.38 18.21 -5.39
C ARG A 106 6.70 19.50 -4.93
N HIS A 107 6.57 20.51 -5.79
CA HIS A 107 5.98 21.80 -5.47
C HIS A 107 4.52 21.92 -5.95
N GLY A 108 3.95 20.85 -6.53
CA GLY A 108 2.56 20.77 -6.95
C GLY A 108 2.30 21.23 -8.39
N LEU A 109 3.34 21.38 -9.22
CA LEU A 109 3.15 21.65 -10.65
C LEU A 109 2.88 20.35 -11.41
N THR A 110 1.77 20.29 -12.15
CA THR A 110 1.44 19.17 -13.03
C THR A 110 2.38 19.10 -14.23
N LEU A 111 3.14 18.00 -14.34
CA LEU A 111 4.07 17.72 -15.43
C LEU A 111 3.47 16.81 -16.49
N GLY A 112 2.40 16.09 -16.18
CA GLY A 112 1.68 15.32 -17.18
C GLY A 112 0.46 14.59 -16.64
N SER A 113 -0.39 14.20 -17.57
CA SER A 113 -1.63 13.44 -17.34
C SER A 113 -1.64 12.19 -18.21
N PHE A 114 -2.02 11.05 -17.64
CA PHE A 114 -1.92 9.75 -18.29
C PHE A 114 -3.24 9.00 -18.15
N ALA A 115 -4.04 8.96 -19.22
CA ALA A 115 -5.30 8.25 -19.24
C ALA A 115 -5.10 6.75 -19.39
N LEU A 116 -5.80 5.93 -18.61
CA LEU A 116 -5.77 4.48 -18.74
C LEU A 116 -6.84 4.02 -19.73
N LYS A 117 -6.42 3.50 -20.89
CA LYS A 117 -7.34 3.06 -21.94
C LYS A 117 -8.27 1.96 -21.43
N ASN A 118 -9.57 2.19 -21.54
CA ASN A 118 -10.64 1.26 -21.12
C ASN A 118 -10.59 0.88 -19.62
N ALA A 119 -9.88 1.63 -18.79
CA ALA A 119 -10.06 1.57 -17.34
C ALA A 119 -11.19 2.52 -16.94
N PHE A 120 -11.82 2.22 -15.81
CA PHE A 120 -12.88 3.04 -15.23
C PHE A 120 -12.45 3.37 -13.80
N ASN A 121 -12.64 4.62 -13.40
CA ASN A 121 -12.54 5.01 -12.01
C ASN A 121 -13.88 4.70 -11.33
N ILE A 122 -14.00 3.52 -10.73
CA ILE A 122 -15.20 3.14 -9.98
C ILE A 122 -15.10 3.72 -8.57
N ASP A 123 -14.01 3.42 -7.87
CA ASP A 123 -13.68 3.89 -6.51
C ASP A 123 -12.15 3.80 -6.33
N TRP A 124 -11.40 4.63 -7.06
CA TRP A 124 -9.95 4.72 -6.89
C TRP A 124 -9.66 5.46 -5.58
N GLU A 125 -8.76 4.91 -4.76
CA GLU A 125 -8.53 5.44 -3.41
C GLU A 125 -7.06 5.61 -3.05
N ASP A 126 -6.19 4.72 -3.54
CA ASP A 126 -4.77 4.77 -3.19
C ASP A 126 -3.88 4.17 -4.27
N MET A 127 -2.60 4.51 -4.21
CA MET A 127 -1.58 3.96 -5.08
C MET A 127 -0.26 3.67 -4.36
N ALA A 128 0.46 2.66 -4.86
CA ALA A 128 1.80 2.34 -4.41
C ALA A 128 2.76 2.16 -5.59
N ILE A 129 4.06 2.37 -5.36
CA ILE A 129 5.09 2.16 -6.39
C ILE A 129 6.10 1.13 -5.93
N GLY A 130 6.35 0.14 -6.77
CA GLY A 130 7.26 -0.95 -6.44
C GLY A 130 7.69 -1.82 -7.62
N GLY A 131 8.45 -2.86 -7.30
CA GLY A 131 8.84 -3.88 -8.28
C GLY A 131 7.65 -4.74 -8.72
N GLY A 132 7.86 -5.63 -9.69
CA GLY A 132 6.79 -6.49 -10.18
C GLY A 132 7.29 -7.71 -10.96
N ILE A 133 6.49 -8.14 -11.95
CA ILE A 133 6.75 -9.34 -12.75
C ILE A 133 8.06 -9.24 -13.52
N LYS A 134 8.35 -8.08 -14.11
CA LYS A 134 9.63 -7.86 -14.80
C LYS A 134 10.67 -7.38 -13.81
N GLU A 135 11.79 -8.09 -13.76
CA GLU A 135 12.95 -7.67 -12.97
C GLU A 135 13.44 -6.30 -13.43
N ASN A 136 13.88 -5.48 -12.46
CA ASN A 136 14.35 -4.10 -12.67
C ASN A 136 13.34 -3.14 -13.34
N GLN A 137 12.05 -3.47 -13.35
CA GLN A 137 10.99 -2.58 -13.79
C GLN A 137 10.20 -2.08 -12.58
N SER A 138 10.02 -0.77 -12.50
CA SER A 138 9.10 -0.13 -11.55
C SER A 138 7.68 -0.12 -12.12
N TYR A 139 6.71 -0.31 -11.23
CA TYR A 139 5.29 -0.32 -11.52
C TYR A 139 4.54 0.59 -10.53
N ILE A 140 3.54 1.28 -11.05
CA ILE A 140 2.48 1.91 -10.27
C ILE A 140 1.39 0.85 -10.08
N TYR A 141 0.98 0.64 -8.83
CA TYR A 141 -0.16 -0.16 -8.44
C TYR A 141 -1.24 0.82 -8.00
N LEU A 142 -2.27 0.96 -8.82
CA LEU A 142 -3.40 1.87 -8.59
C LEU A 142 -4.61 1.05 -8.13
N GLY A 143 -5.11 1.34 -6.94
CA GLY A 143 -6.20 0.59 -6.32
C GLY A 143 -7.57 1.16 -6.67
N ASP A 144 -8.39 0.40 -7.39
CA ASP A 144 -9.84 0.56 -7.46
C ASP A 144 -10.47 -0.31 -6.35
N VAL A 145 -10.33 0.18 -5.12
CA VAL A 145 -10.43 -0.61 -3.89
C VAL A 145 -11.42 -0.05 -2.87
N GLY A 146 -11.81 1.21 -3.03
CA GLY A 146 -12.88 1.84 -2.26
C GLY A 146 -14.20 1.12 -2.47
N ASN A 147 -15.14 1.26 -1.55
CA ASN A 147 -16.46 0.67 -1.66
C ASN A 147 -17.49 1.34 -0.76
N ASN A 148 -17.53 2.66 -0.76
CA ASN A 148 -18.37 3.47 0.13
C ASN A 148 -19.86 3.04 0.15
N TYR A 149 -20.38 2.55 -0.98
CA TYR A 149 -21.76 2.07 -1.11
C TYR A 149 -21.93 0.54 -0.98
N SER A 150 -20.85 -0.21 -0.75
CA SER A 150 -20.84 -1.68 -0.62
C SER A 150 -21.53 -2.41 -1.79
N LEU A 151 -21.37 -1.90 -3.02
CA LEU A 151 -22.09 -2.39 -4.20
C LEU A 151 -21.34 -3.47 -4.98
N PHE A 152 -20.01 -3.44 -4.94
CA PHE A 152 -19.18 -4.26 -5.83
C PHE A 152 -18.41 -5.30 -5.03
N PRO A 153 -18.67 -6.61 -5.22
CA PRO A 153 -17.97 -7.68 -4.53
C PRO A 153 -16.59 -7.99 -5.12
N ILE A 154 -16.32 -7.48 -6.32
CA ILE A 154 -15.04 -7.63 -7.02
C ILE A 154 -14.41 -6.25 -7.09
N ARG A 155 -13.13 -6.18 -6.70
CA ARG A 155 -12.29 -5.00 -6.76
C ARG A 155 -11.04 -5.30 -7.56
N SER A 156 -10.31 -4.26 -7.93
CA SER A 156 -9.24 -4.37 -8.91
C SER A 156 -8.05 -3.51 -8.54
N ILE A 157 -6.85 -3.99 -8.85
CA ILE A 157 -5.64 -3.16 -8.86
C ILE A 157 -5.12 -3.10 -10.28
N TYR A 158 -4.88 -1.89 -10.78
CA TYR A 158 -4.21 -1.67 -12.05
C TYR A 158 -2.70 -1.65 -11.81
N ARG A 159 -1.98 -2.60 -12.41
CA ARG A 159 -0.50 -2.63 -12.39
C ARG A 159 0.03 -2.07 -13.70
N ILE A 160 0.64 -0.90 -13.60
CA ILE A 160 1.04 -0.06 -14.74
C ILE A 160 2.56 0.05 -14.74
N PRO A 161 3.28 -0.32 -15.82
CA PRO A 161 4.70 0.01 -15.93
C PRO A 161 4.88 1.52 -15.77
N GLU A 162 5.72 1.93 -14.81
CA GLU A 162 5.86 3.35 -14.47
C GLU A 162 6.33 4.17 -15.69
N PRO A 163 5.56 5.17 -16.15
CA PRO A 163 5.95 5.97 -17.31
C PRO A 163 7.28 6.72 -17.09
N VAL A 164 8.05 6.89 -18.16
CA VAL A 164 9.31 7.66 -18.16
C VAL A 164 9.12 8.97 -18.91
N LEU A 165 9.46 10.09 -18.28
CA LEU A 165 9.32 11.43 -18.88
C LEU A 165 10.58 11.94 -19.58
N SER A 166 11.75 11.33 -19.33
CA SER A 166 13.01 11.76 -19.93
C SER A 166 12.91 11.88 -21.45
N GLY A 167 13.21 13.08 -21.98
CA GLY A 167 13.16 13.38 -23.42
C GLY A 167 11.78 13.74 -23.97
N LYS A 168 10.73 13.81 -23.13
CA LYS A 168 9.40 14.29 -23.53
C LYS A 168 9.27 15.80 -23.34
N THR A 169 8.43 16.42 -24.16
CA THR A 169 7.97 17.80 -23.95
C THR A 169 6.95 17.84 -22.83
N ILE A 170 7.11 18.78 -21.88
CA ILE A 170 6.24 18.96 -20.72
C ILE A 170 5.27 20.12 -20.99
N PRO A 171 3.97 20.02 -20.62
CA PRO A 171 3.34 18.86 -19.96
C PRO A 171 3.07 17.70 -20.93
N VAL A 172 3.18 16.47 -20.41
CA VAL A 172 2.88 15.24 -21.15
C VAL A 172 1.38 14.96 -21.10
N ASN A 173 0.79 14.54 -22.24
CA ASN A 173 -0.57 14.01 -22.28
C ASN A 173 -0.57 12.70 -23.08
N GLU A 174 -0.76 11.57 -22.38
CA GLU A 174 -0.64 10.24 -22.97
C GLU A 174 -1.80 9.32 -22.58
N THR A 175 -2.04 8.32 -23.42
CA THR A 175 -2.95 7.21 -23.12
C THR A 175 -2.17 5.93 -22.94
N ILE A 176 -2.22 5.37 -21.73
CA ILE A 176 -1.60 4.10 -21.38
C ILE A 176 -2.56 2.97 -21.76
N SER A 177 -2.08 2.04 -22.58
CA SER A 177 -2.85 0.85 -23.00
C SER A 177 -2.23 -0.46 -22.55
N ALA A 178 -0.99 -0.42 -22.07
CA ALA A 178 -0.26 -1.58 -21.58
C ALA A 178 -0.22 -1.53 -20.05
N PHE A 179 -1.19 -2.20 -19.41
CA PHE A 179 -1.26 -2.40 -17.97
C PHE A 179 -1.99 -3.71 -17.69
N ASP A 180 -1.77 -4.27 -16.52
CA ASP A 180 -2.53 -5.41 -16.02
C ASP A 180 -3.70 -4.92 -15.16
N LYS A 181 -4.83 -5.62 -15.24
CA LYS A 181 -5.93 -5.48 -14.28
C LYS A 181 -5.94 -6.72 -13.39
N LEU A 182 -5.74 -6.55 -12.09
CA LEU A 182 -5.64 -7.61 -11.09
C LEU A 182 -6.95 -7.69 -10.32
N ASP A 183 -7.86 -8.58 -10.73
CA ASP A 183 -9.18 -8.71 -10.11
C ASP A 183 -9.17 -9.63 -8.89
N PHE A 184 -9.81 -9.18 -7.81
CA PHE A 184 -9.88 -9.92 -6.55
C PHE A 184 -11.21 -9.73 -5.81
N LYS A 185 -11.41 -10.54 -4.76
CA LYS A 185 -12.40 -10.28 -3.71
C LYS A 185 -11.81 -10.53 -2.32
N TYR A 186 -12.41 -9.91 -1.33
CA TYR A 186 -12.09 -10.17 0.07
C TYR A 186 -12.70 -11.51 0.53
N PRO A 187 -12.04 -12.23 1.45
CA PRO A 187 -12.49 -13.54 1.92
C PRO A 187 -13.72 -13.47 2.83
N ASP A 188 -13.99 -12.32 3.44
CA ASP A 188 -15.00 -12.11 4.48
C ASP A 188 -16.11 -11.12 4.08
N GLY A 189 -16.31 -10.91 2.78
CA GLY A 189 -17.45 -10.16 2.24
C GLY A 189 -17.03 -8.89 1.50
N ILE A 190 -17.95 -7.95 1.36
CA ILE A 190 -17.65 -6.66 0.74
C ILE A 190 -16.87 -5.81 1.74
N LYS A 191 -15.79 -5.18 1.26
CA LYS A 191 -14.95 -4.28 2.05
C LYS A 191 -14.67 -3.01 1.27
N ASP A 192 -14.45 -1.97 2.06
CA ASP A 192 -14.00 -0.64 1.69
C ASP A 192 -12.55 -0.50 2.18
N CYS A 193 -11.62 -0.28 1.25
CA CYS A 193 -10.21 -0.11 1.55
C CYS A 193 -9.74 1.18 0.91
N GLU A 194 -8.98 1.97 1.67
CA GLU A 194 -8.40 3.23 1.21
C GLU A 194 -6.88 3.23 1.38
N THR A 195 -6.27 2.04 1.40
CA THR A 195 -4.82 1.93 1.55
C THR A 195 -4.30 0.71 0.82
N LEU A 196 -3.31 0.93 -0.03
CA LEU A 196 -2.63 -0.07 -0.83
C LEU A 196 -1.13 0.02 -0.59
N LEU A 197 -0.52 -1.08 -0.17
CA LEU A 197 0.90 -1.18 0.10
C LEU A 197 1.54 -2.22 -0.81
N ILE A 198 2.83 -2.04 -1.12
CA ILE A 198 3.68 -3.06 -1.74
C ILE A 198 4.92 -3.31 -0.90
N ASP A 199 5.16 -4.56 -0.52
CA ASP A 199 6.42 -4.95 0.11
C ASP A 199 7.52 -4.98 -0.96
N PRO A 200 8.59 -4.17 -0.85
CA PRO A 200 9.65 -4.10 -1.87
C PRO A 200 10.49 -5.37 -1.95
N LEU A 201 10.48 -6.22 -0.92
CA LEU A 201 11.28 -7.45 -0.85
C LEU A 201 10.56 -8.64 -1.47
N THR A 202 9.25 -8.76 -1.24
CA THR A 202 8.44 -9.89 -1.74
C THR A 202 7.62 -9.56 -2.97
N LYS A 203 7.32 -8.28 -3.18
CA LYS A 203 6.36 -7.77 -4.18
C LYS A 203 4.91 -8.18 -3.86
N ASP A 204 4.65 -8.63 -2.63
CA ASP A 204 3.30 -8.87 -2.14
C ASP A 204 2.58 -7.52 -1.98
N LEU A 205 1.29 -7.50 -2.31
CA LEU A 205 0.44 -6.34 -2.07
C LEU A 205 -0.35 -6.54 -0.79
N TYR A 206 -0.57 -5.45 -0.06
CA TYR A 206 -1.43 -5.43 1.11
C TYR A 206 -2.49 -4.37 0.95
N LEU A 207 -3.71 -4.68 1.39
CA LEU A 207 -4.81 -3.73 1.43
C LEU A 207 -5.25 -3.57 2.88
N VAL A 208 -5.54 -2.33 3.28
CA VAL A 208 -6.02 -2.02 4.63
C VAL A 208 -7.40 -1.40 4.54
N SER A 209 -8.36 -1.99 5.26
CA SER A 209 -9.75 -1.52 5.21
C SER A 209 -9.96 -0.25 6.03
N LYS A 210 -10.84 0.62 5.54
CA LYS A 210 -11.31 1.79 6.27
C LYS A 210 -12.58 1.45 7.05
N GLU A 211 -12.43 0.93 8.26
CA GLU A 211 -13.55 0.81 9.20
C GLU A 211 -13.41 1.81 10.34
N GLU A 212 -14.52 2.13 11.01
CA GLU A 212 -14.58 3.21 12.01
C GLU A 212 -13.58 3.06 13.16
N ASN A 213 -13.37 1.83 13.64
CA ASN A 213 -12.65 1.58 14.91
C ASN A 213 -11.48 0.60 14.77
N GLN A 214 -11.41 -0.13 13.67
CA GLN A 214 -10.39 -1.14 13.43
C GLN A 214 -10.16 -1.28 11.93
N ALA A 215 -8.98 -1.73 11.55
CA ALA A 215 -8.63 -1.96 10.16
C ALA A 215 -8.28 -3.43 9.95
N VAL A 216 -8.80 -4.03 8.91
CA VAL A 216 -8.44 -5.38 8.49
C VAL A 216 -7.35 -5.29 7.45
N VAL A 217 -6.28 -6.08 7.64
CA VAL A 217 -5.17 -6.17 6.70
C VAL A 217 -5.36 -7.43 5.84
N TYR A 218 -5.41 -7.20 4.54
CA TYR A 218 -5.51 -8.22 3.51
C TYR A 218 -4.18 -8.36 2.76
N TRP A 219 -3.95 -9.55 2.22
CA TRP A 219 -2.73 -9.94 1.53
C TRP A 219 -3.05 -10.51 0.16
N PHE A 220 -2.41 -9.95 -0.87
CA PHE A 220 -2.43 -10.42 -2.24
C PHE A 220 -1.03 -10.92 -2.63
N PRO A 221 -0.77 -12.24 -2.55
CA PRO A 221 0.55 -12.81 -2.77
C PRO A 221 1.07 -12.57 -4.18
N PHE A 222 2.35 -12.28 -4.28
CA PHE A 222 3.10 -12.35 -5.53
C PHE A 222 3.36 -13.82 -5.92
N PRO A 223 3.26 -14.17 -7.22
CA PRO A 223 2.90 -13.32 -8.34
C PRO A 223 1.39 -13.10 -8.48
N GLN A 224 0.98 -11.84 -8.70
CA GLN A 224 -0.40 -11.51 -9.07
C GLN A 224 -0.58 -11.64 -10.60
N GLU A 225 -1.45 -12.55 -11.02
CA GLU A 225 -1.73 -12.87 -12.42
C GLU A 225 -3.00 -12.16 -12.92
N ALA A 226 -2.90 -11.34 -13.97
CA ALA A 226 -4.01 -10.52 -14.48
C ALA A 226 -5.21 -11.33 -15.00
N SER A 227 -4.97 -12.52 -15.56
CA SER A 227 -6.02 -13.40 -16.07
C SER A 227 -6.70 -14.24 -15.00
N LYS A 228 -6.33 -14.08 -13.73
CA LYS A 228 -6.77 -14.93 -12.63
C LYS A 228 -7.46 -14.12 -11.55
N PHE A 229 -8.72 -14.49 -11.30
CA PHE A 229 -9.45 -14.00 -10.15
C PHE A 229 -8.86 -14.56 -8.84
N THR A 230 -8.58 -13.69 -7.88
CA THR A 230 -7.95 -14.07 -6.59
C THR A 230 -8.85 -13.76 -5.39
N VAL A 231 -8.89 -14.68 -4.43
CA VAL A 231 -9.44 -14.38 -3.10
C VAL A 231 -8.28 -14.00 -2.20
N LEU A 232 -8.34 -12.82 -1.59
CA LEU A 232 -7.27 -12.34 -0.72
C LEU A 232 -7.16 -13.17 0.55
N GLY A 233 -5.97 -13.19 1.14
CA GLY A 233 -5.77 -13.66 2.51
C GLY A 233 -6.12 -12.55 3.49
N LYS A 234 -6.85 -12.86 4.56
CA LYS A 234 -6.96 -11.98 5.73
C LYS A 234 -5.80 -12.32 6.67
N ILE A 235 -4.93 -11.35 6.95
CA ILE A 235 -3.70 -11.62 7.71
C ILE A 235 -3.66 -10.91 9.06
N GLY A 236 -4.44 -9.85 9.24
CA GLY A 236 -4.64 -9.33 10.57
C GLY A 236 -5.71 -8.27 10.75
N VAL A 237 -5.85 -7.84 12.01
CA VAL A 237 -6.71 -6.74 12.43
C VAL A 237 -5.88 -5.79 13.29
N LEU A 238 -5.92 -4.52 12.95
CA LEU A 238 -5.27 -3.42 13.66
C LEU A 238 -6.33 -2.65 14.46
N PRO A 239 -6.02 -2.21 15.69
CA PRO A 239 -6.91 -1.37 16.50
C PRO A 239 -6.85 0.11 16.05
N LEU A 240 -6.81 0.34 14.73
CA LEU A 240 -6.77 1.66 14.10
C LEU A 240 -8.00 1.81 13.22
N GLY A 241 -8.72 2.91 13.37
CA GLY A 241 -9.87 3.24 12.52
C GLY A 241 -9.49 4.23 11.42
N GLN A 242 -10.36 4.35 10.42
CA GLN A 242 -10.31 5.41 9.42
C GLN A 242 -8.95 5.52 8.68
N ILE A 243 -8.27 4.38 8.49
CA ILE A 243 -7.01 4.32 7.74
C ILE A 243 -7.29 4.60 6.25
N CYS A 244 -6.57 5.56 5.69
CA CYS A 244 -6.78 6.12 4.35
C CYS A 244 -5.49 6.37 3.56
N ALA A 245 -4.32 5.92 4.05
CA ALA A 245 -3.10 5.81 3.26
C ALA A 245 -2.04 5.00 4.02
N GLY A 246 -0.98 4.63 3.33
CA GLY A 246 0.23 4.11 3.94
C GLY A 246 1.34 3.84 2.92
N ASP A 247 2.54 3.52 3.39
CA ASP A 247 3.64 3.08 2.53
C ASP A 247 4.60 2.17 3.30
N ILE A 248 5.43 1.42 2.57
CA ILE A 248 6.49 0.58 3.12
C ILE A 248 7.84 1.14 2.68
N SER A 249 8.77 1.33 3.63
CA SER A 249 10.11 1.83 3.32
C SER A 249 10.80 0.96 2.29
N SER A 250 11.69 1.55 1.48
CA SER A 250 12.38 0.84 0.39
C SER A 250 13.19 -0.39 0.82
N ASP A 251 13.59 -0.46 2.09
CA ASP A 251 14.30 -1.59 2.70
C ASP A 251 13.38 -2.57 3.43
N GLY A 252 12.07 -2.31 3.44
CA GLY A 252 11.03 -3.17 4.03
C GLY A 252 10.99 -3.17 5.56
N LYS A 253 11.65 -2.21 6.22
CA LYS A 253 11.77 -2.19 7.69
C LYS A 253 10.72 -1.35 8.38
N GLU A 254 10.13 -0.38 7.68
CA GLU A 254 9.17 0.55 8.25
C GLU A 254 7.89 0.51 7.43
N ILE A 255 6.77 0.66 8.13
CA ILE A 255 5.46 0.79 7.52
C ILE A 255 4.85 2.03 8.13
N LEU A 256 4.38 2.93 7.29
CA LEU A 256 3.54 4.04 7.69
C LEU A 256 2.08 3.69 7.39
N LEU A 257 1.20 4.00 8.33
CA LEU A 257 -0.24 4.06 8.08
C LEU A 257 -0.74 5.45 8.45
N LYS A 258 -1.78 5.91 7.78
CA LYS A 258 -2.32 7.25 7.99
C LYS A 258 -3.83 7.19 8.11
N ASP A 259 -4.38 7.93 9.06
CA ASP A 259 -5.79 8.32 9.08
C ASP A 259 -5.94 9.80 8.68
N TYR A 260 -7.11 10.40 8.92
CA TYR A 260 -7.35 11.81 8.59
C TYR A 260 -6.52 12.81 9.41
N GLY A 261 -6.06 12.45 10.60
CA GLY A 261 -5.38 13.35 11.54
C GLY A 261 -3.98 12.91 11.97
N THR A 262 -3.59 11.67 11.71
CA THR A 262 -2.38 11.04 12.28
C THR A 262 -1.69 10.13 11.27
N VAL A 263 -0.37 10.09 11.35
CA VAL A 263 0.48 9.05 10.74
C VAL A 263 1.08 8.19 11.86
N TYR A 264 1.01 6.88 11.69
CA TYR A 264 1.44 5.82 12.60
C TYR A 264 2.69 5.12 12.07
#